data_AF-A0A2R7Y952-F1
#
_entry.id   AF-A0A2R7Y952-F1
#
_cell.length_a   1.000
_cell.length_b   1.000
_cell.length_c   1.000
_cell.angle_alpha   90.00
_cell.angle_beta   90.00
_cell.angle_gamma   90.00
#
_symmetry.space_group_name_H-M   'P 1'
#
loop_
_entity.id
_entity.type
_entity.pdbx_description
1 polymer ?
#
loop_
_entity_poly.entity_id
_entity_poly.type
_entity_poly.pdbx_seq_one_letter_code
_entity_poly.pdbx_strand_id
1 'polypeptide(L)'
;MRLKGLFRDLIIYVAIHTIAISSLTILGESRIDAYVSIAILTYFISTTILPSIREASNLRLVDIVLIAVFAFIVAVRVLEILGYRLLAMPS
;
A
#
# COMPACT_ATOMS: atom_id res chain seq x y z
N MET A 1 1.20 19.03 -22.39
CA MET A 1 1.07 19.56 -21.03
C MET A 1 0.87 18.47 -19.97
N ARG A 2 0.05 17.43 -20.21
CA ARG A 2 -0.18 16.27 -19.30
C ARG A 2 1.07 15.48 -18.85
N LEU A 3 2.05 15.28 -19.74
CA LEU A 3 3.21 14.42 -19.46
C LEU A 3 4.10 14.95 -18.32
N LYS A 4 4.29 16.28 -18.23
CA LYS A 4 5.08 16.91 -17.15
C LYS A 4 4.42 16.73 -15.78
N GLY A 5 3.08 16.76 -15.72
CA GLY A 5 2.32 16.50 -14.48
C GLY A 5 2.46 15.05 -14.02
N LEU A 6 2.39 14.09 -14.95
CA LEU A 6 2.59 12.67 -14.65
C LEU A 6 3.98 12.39 -14.07
N PHE A 7 5.05 12.90 -14.66
CA PHE A 7 6.41 12.69 -14.15
C PHE A 7 6.60 13.27 -12.75
N ARG A 8 6.12 14.50 -12.51
CA ARG A 8 6.15 15.12 -11.18
C ARG A 8 5.43 14.25 -10.16
N ASP A 9 4.20 13.83 -10.47
CA ASP A 9 3.37 13.04 -9.57
C ASP A 9 3.99 11.65 -9.30
N LEU A 10 4.64 11.04 -10.30
CA LEU A 10 5.37 9.79 -10.13
C LEU A 10 6.57 9.95 -9.18
N ILE A 11 7.34 11.02 -9.33
CA ILE A 11 8.48 11.31 -8.43
C ILE A 11 7.99 11.49 -6.99
N ILE A 12 6.89 12.22 -6.80
CA ILE A 12 6.29 12.41 -5.48
C ILE A 12 5.83 11.07 -4.90
N TYR A 13 5.15 10.25 -5.69
CA TYR A 13 4.73 8.90 -5.26
C TYR A 13 5.92 8.04 -4.81
N VAL A 14 6.98 7.97 -5.60
CA VAL A 14 8.18 7.18 -5.27
C VAL A 14 8.84 7.70 -3.99
N ALA A 15 8.93 9.02 -3.81
CA ALA A 15 9.49 9.61 -2.60
C ALA A 15 8.66 9.24 -1.35
N ILE A 16 7.34 9.42 -1.39
CA ILE A 16 6.44 9.07 -0.27
C ILE A 16 6.53 7.58 0.04
N HIS A 17 6.49 6.74 -1.00
CA HIS A 17 6.58 5.29 -0.85
C HIS A 17 7.91 4.86 -0.23
N THR A 18 9.03 5.42 -0.69
CA THR A 18 10.36 5.14 -0.14
C THR A 18 10.46 5.55 1.32
N ILE A 19 9.93 6.72 1.69
CA ILE A 19 9.90 7.19 3.09
C ILE A 19 9.08 6.24 3.95
N ALA A 20 7.89 5.83 3.48
CA ALA A 20 7.01 4.94 4.23
C ALA A 20 7.65 3.57 4.49
N ILE A 21 8.25 2.95 3.46
CA ILE A 21 8.93 1.66 3.57
C ILE A 21 10.19 1.76 4.42
N SER A 22 11.01 2.80 4.21
CA SER A 22 12.22 3.02 5.01
C SER A 22 11.87 3.22 6.49
N SER A 23 10.76 3.89 6.79
CA SER A 23 10.31 4.09 8.18
C SER A 23 10.01 2.76 8.87
N LEU A 24 9.32 1.83 8.18
CA LEU A 24 9.08 0.47 8.69
C LEU A 24 10.38 -0.29 8.93
N THR A 25 11.32 -0.20 7.99
CA THR A 25 12.62 -0.87 8.11
C THR A 25 13.45 -0.32 9.28
N ILE A 26 13.46 1.00 9.48
CA ILE A 26 14.16 1.66 10.60
C ILE A 26 13.54 1.24 11.94
N LEU A 27 12.22 1.07 11.99
CA LEU A 27 11.51 0.58 13.18
C LEU A 27 11.75 -0.92 13.45
N GLY A 28 12.50 -1.62 12.59
CA GLY A 28 12.78 -3.04 12.73
C GLY A 28 11.58 -3.94 12.42
N GLU A 29 10.56 -3.41 11.74
CA GLU A 29 9.41 -4.22 11.34
C GLU A 29 9.87 -5.30 10.34
N SER A 30 9.53 -6.55 10.60
CA SER A 30 9.90 -7.70 9.76
C SER A 30 8.69 -8.36 9.11
N ARG A 31 7.48 -7.99 9.54
CA ARG A 31 6.23 -8.59 9.08
C ARG A 31 5.85 -8.07 7.69
N ILE A 32 5.88 -8.96 6.70
CA ILE A 32 5.64 -8.65 5.28
C ILE A 32 4.28 -7.98 5.05
N ASP A 33 3.25 -8.45 5.74
CA ASP A 33 1.89 -7.90 5.71
C ASP A 33 1.81 -6.44 6.15
N ALA A 34 2.67 -5.97 7.06
CA ALA A 34 2.74 -4.56 7.44
C ALA A 34 3.28 -3.71 6.28
N TYR A 35 4.35 -4.18 5.63
CA TYR A 35 4.91 -3.54 4.43
C TYR A 35 3.89 -3.49 3.29
N VAL A 36 3.21 -4.60 3.01
CA VAL A 36 2.19 -4.67 1.95
C VAL A 36 1.02 -3.73 2.27
N SER A 37 0.57 -3.69 3.53
CA SER A 37 -0.52 -2.80 3.96
C SER A 37 -0.18 -1.33 3.77
N ILE A 38 1.03 -0.90 4.20
CA ILE A 38 1.50 0.47 4.05
C ILE A 38 1.74 0.83 2.58
N ALA A 39 2.23 -0.11 1.76
CA ALA A 39 2.36 0.08 0.32
C ALA A 39 1.00 0.35 -0.35
N ILE A 40 -0.01 -0.47 -0.05
CA ILE A 40 -1.37 -0.31 -0.56
C ILE A 40 -1.97 1.03 -0.12
N LEU A 41 -1.82 1.38 1.16
CA LEU A 41 -2.33 2.64 1.69
C LEU A 41 -1.68 3.84 1.02
N THR A 42 -0.36 3.79 0.83
CA THR A 42 0.41 4.83 0.14
C THR A 42 -0.04 4.99 -1.31
N TYR A 43 -0.34 3.89 -2.01
CA TYR A 43 -0.93 3.92 -3.33
C TYR A 43 -2.28 4.66 -3.36
N PHE A 44 -3.21 4.33 -2.45
CA PHE A 44 -4.53 4.97 -2.42
C PHE A 44 -4.46 6.46 -2.07
N ILE A 45 -3.62 6.83 -1.10
CA ILE A 45 -3.38 8.24 -0.73
C ILE A 45 -2.83 9.00 -1.94
N SER A 46 -1.79 8.46 -2.58
CA SER A 46 -1.11 9.13 -3.68
C SER A 46 -2.01 9.26 -4.91
N THR A 47 -2.75 8.23 -5.28
CA THR A 47 -3.68 8.28 -6.42
C THR A 47 -4.90 9.19 -6.18
N THR A 48 -5.19 9.52 -4.92
CA THR A 48 -6.23 10.50 -4.55
C THR A 48 -5.70 11.93 -4.59
N ILE A 49 -4.49 12.16 -4.07
CA ILE A 49 -3.88 13.49 -3.98
C ILE A 49 -3.26 13.94 -5.31
N LEU A 50 -2.78 12.99 -6.12
CA LEU A 50 -2.05 13.23 -7.38
C LEU A 50 -2.90 12.79 -8.58
N PRO A 51 -3.78 13.67 -9.10
CA PRO A 51 -4.79 13.29 -10.09
C PRO A 51 -4.20 12.90 -11.44
N SER A 52 -2.98 13.34 -11.79
CA SER A 52 -2.38 13.07 -13.10
C SER A 52 -2.15 11.58 -13.34
N ILE A 53 -1.89 10.81 -12.28
CA ILE A 53 -1.71 9.35 -12.35
C ILE A 53 -3.03 8.66 -12.72
N ARG A 54 -4.12 9.10 -12.10
CA ARG A 54 -5.47 8.56 -12.29
C ARG A 54 -6.09 8.98 -13.62
N GLU A 55 -5.73 10.16 -14.14
CA GLU A 55 -6.11 10.59 -15.48
C GLU A 55 -5.40 9.83 -16.60
N ALA A 56 -4.20 9.31 -16.34
CA ALA A 56 -3.40 8.60 -17.34
C ALA A 56 -3.88 7.15 -17.56
N SER A 57 -4.49 6.53 -16.55
CA SER A 57 -4.84 5.10 -16.56
C SER A 57 -6.14 4.82 -15.83
N ASN A 58 -6.98 3.93 -16.37
CA ASN A 58 -8.14 3.42 -15.65
C ASN A 58 -7.70 2.36 -14.61
N LEU A 59 -7.52 2.81 -13.37
CA LEU A 59 -6.98 1.98 -12.28
C LEU A 59 -8.06 1.23 -11.47
N ARG A 60 -9.33 1.22 -11.90
CA ARG A 60 -10.44 0.63 -11.12
C ARG A 60 -10.21 -0.83 -10.73
N LEU A 61 -9.68 -1.64 -11.64
CA LEU A 61 -9.41 -3.06 -11.35
C LEU A 61 -8.29 -3.20 -10.32
N VAL A 62 -7.25 -2.38 -10.43
CA VAL A 62 -6.15 -2.32 -9.46
C VAL A 62 -6.68 -1.91 -8.10
N ASP A 63 -7.52 -0.88 -8.03
CA ASP A 63 -8.14 -0.42 -6.79
C ASP A 63 -8.95 -1.54 -6.10
N ILE A 64 -9.76 -2.29 -6.87
CA ILE A 64 -10.54 -3.42 -6.33
C ILE A 64 -9.63 -4.52 -5.79
N VAL A 65 -8.57 -4.88 -6.52
CA VAL A 65 -7.65 -5.93 -6.08
C VAL A 65 -6.89 -5.49 -4.83
N LEU A 66 -6.35 -4.27 -4.82
CA LEU A 66 -5.58 -3.77 -3.69
C LEU A 66 -6.45 -3.63 -2.43
N ILE A 67 -7.69 -3.16 -2.55
CA ILE A 67 -8.57 -3.05 -1.38
C ILE A 67 -9.01 -4.43 -0.86
N ALA A 68 -9.22 -5.41 -1.74
CA ALA A 68 -9.52 -6.77 -1.33
C ALA A 68 -8.34 -7.41 -0.59
N VAL A 69 -7.11 -7.24 -1.10
CA VAL A 69 -5.88 -7.72 -0.44
C VAL A 69 -5.69 -7.03 0.91
N PHE A 70 -5.86 -5.71 0.98
CA PHE A 70 -5.76 -4.96 2.23
C PHE A 70 -6.78 -5.43 3.27
N ALA A 71 -8.05 -5.55 2.87
CA ALA A 71 -9.12 -6.02 3.75
C ALA A 71 -8.84 -7.45 4.25
N PHE A 72 -8.33 -8.34 3.40
CA PHE A 72 -7.94 -9.69 3.77
C PHE A 72 -6.80 -9.69 4.80
N ILE A 73 -5.73 -8.92 4.59
CA ILE A 73 -4.61 -8.80 5.53
C ILE A 73 -5.12 -8.31 6.90
N VAL A 74 -5.92 -7.25 6.91
CA VAL A 74 -6.49 -6.69 8.14
C VAL A 74 -7.38 -7.71 8.85
N ALA A 75 -8.24 -8.43 8.10
CA ALA A 75 -9.12 -9.45 8.68
C ALA A 75 -8.32 -10.58 9.34
N VAL A 76 -7.28 -11.09 8.67
CA VAL A 76 -6.39 -12.12 9.23
C VAL A 76 -5.73 -11.61 10.52
N ARG A 77 -5.19 -10.39 10.50
CA ARG A 77 -4.53 -9.81 11.68
C ARG A 77 -5.49 -9.57 12.85
N VAL A 78 -6.70 -9.11 12.58
CA VAL A 78 -7.73 -8.95 13.62
C VAL A 78 -8.08 -10.30 14.23
N LEU A 79 -8.24 -11.35 13.42
CA LEU A 79 -8.56 -12.69 13.91
C LEU A 79 -7.42 -13.27 14.76
N GLU A 80 -6.17 -13.08 14.37
CA GLU A 80 -5.01 -13.48 15.17
C GLU A 80 -4.96 -12.76 16.53
N ILE A 81 -5.22 -11.45 16.55
CA ILE A 81 -5.29 -10.66 17.79
C ILE A 81 -6.42 -11.15 18.69
N LEU A 82 -7.54 -11.59 18.11
CA LEU A 82 -8.67 -12.20 18.82
C LEU A 82 -8.40 -13.62 19.32
N GLY A 83 -7.21 -14.17 19.05
CA GLY A 83 -6.80 -15.50 19.52
C GLY A 83 -7.08 -16.64 18.54
N TYR A 84 -7.62 -16.34 17.34
CA TYR A 84 -7.77 -17.34 16.29
C TYR A 84 -6.43 -17.54 15.57
N ARG A 85 -5.74 -18.67 15.83
CA ARG A 85 -4.54 -19.08 15.06
C ARG A 85 -4.96 -19.62 13.69
N LEU A 86 -5.10 -18.75 12.70
CA LEU A 86 -5.49 -19.12 11.34
C LEU A 86 -4.30 -19.52 10.45
N LEU A 87 -3.10 -19.03 10.75
CA LEU A 87 -1.87 -19.35 10.03
C LEU A 87 -0.77 -19.72 11.03
N ALA A 88 -0.66 -21.00 11.36
CA ALA A 88 0.54 -21.52 12.02
C ALA A 88 1.67 -21.59 10.98
N MET A 89 2.42 -20.49 10.80
CA MET A 89 3.77 -20.61 10.24
C MET A 89 4.72 -20.98 11.38
N PRO A 90 5.49 -22.08 11.27
CA PRO A 90 6.48 -22.45 12.28
C PRO A 90 7.58 -21.38 12.31
N SER A 91 7.83 -20.88 13.51
CA SER A 91 8.97 -20.03 13.88
C SER A 91 10.27 -20.80 13.85
#